data_AF-A0A2T2SX77-F1
#
_entry.id   AF-A0A2T2SX77-F1
#
_cell.length_a   1.000
_cell.length_b   1.000
_cell.length_c   1.000
_cell.angle_alpha   90.00
_cell.angle_beta   90.00
_cell.angle_gamma   90.00
#
_symmetry.space_group_name_H-M   'P 1'
#
loop_
_entity.id
_entity.type
_entity.pdbx_description
1 polymer ?
#
loop_
_entity_poly.entity_id
_entity_poly.type
_entity_poly.pdbx_seq_one_letter_code
_entity_poly.pdbx_strand_id
1 'polypeptide(L)'
;MTRLRFAAPIVFLALCTLWAVPSVFARSIFSDTTVEDGLGSLPLEPTRTFEITASEGSWLSVDVHPNGETLMFGLLGDLYRLPIEGGDATRARSATS
;
A
#
# COMPACT_ATOMS: atom_id res chain seq x y z
N MET A 1 -5.70 62.44 -31.63
CA MET A 1 -6.01 62.49 -30.19
C MET A 1 -6.73 61.20 -29.81
N THR A 2 -6.17 60.46 -28.83
CA THR A 2 -6.83 59.42 -28.00
C THR A 2 -7.25 58.13 -28.74
N ARG A 3 -6.38 57.15 -29.01
CA ARG A 3 -5.87 56.10 -28.09
C ARG A 3 -6.90 55.69 -27.02
N LEU A 4 -7.09 54.37 -26.86
CA LEU A 4 -7.24 53.66 -25.57
C LEU A 4 -8.60 52.98 -25.27
N ARG A 5 -8.62 51.66 -25.54
CA ARG A 5 -9.04 50.56 -24.64
C ARG A 5 -10.53 50.40 -24.29
N PHE A 6 -11.29 49.75 -25.16
CA PHE A 6 -12.56 49.08 -24.80
C PHE A 6 -12.45 47.55 -24.64
N ALA A 7 -11.26 46.97 -24.77
CA ALA A 7 -11.04 45.51 -24.68
C ALA A 7 -10.50 45.01 -23.32
N ALA A 8 -10.61 45.81 -22.25
CA ALA A 8 -10.00 45.51 -20.96
C ALA A 8 -10.91 44.91 -19.86
N PRO A 9 -12.25 45.09 -19.81
CA PRO A 9 -13.00 44.62 -18.63
C PRO A 9 -13.38 43.13 -18.70
N ILE A 10 -13.48 42.53 -19.89
CA ILE A 10 -13.93 41.12 -20.05
C ILE A 10 -12.79 40.13 -19.75
N VAL A 11 -11.55 40.47 -20.13
CA VAL A 11 -10.37 39.62 -19.86
C VAL A 11 -10.02 39.60 -18.37
N PHE A 12 -10.28 40.69 -17.64
CA PHE A 12 -9.98 40.77 -16.21
C PHE A 12 -10.98 39.96 -15.37
N LEU A 13 -12.26 39.90 -15.77
CA LEU A 13 -13.27 39.08 -15.08
C LEU A 13 -13.06 37.57 -15.32
N ALA A 14 -12.57 37.19 -16.51
CA ALA A 14 -12.23 35.80 -16.84
C ALA A 14 -10.93 35.31 -16.18
N LEU A 15 -10.01 36.21 -15.84
CA LEU A 15 -8.77 35.85 -15.13
C LEU A 15 -8.99 35.71 -13.61
N CYS A 16 -10.01 36.37 -13.04
CA CYS A 16 -10.39 36.20 -11.64
C CYS A 16 -11.07 34.85 -11.33
N THR A 17 -11.72 34.20 -12.31
CA THR A 17 -12.29 32.86 -12.10
C THR A 17 -11.25 31.75 -12.18
N LEU A 18 -10.10 31.99 -12.81
CA LEU A 18 -9.03 30.99 -12.94
C LEU A 18 -8.05 30.95 -11.75
N TRP A 19 -8.17 31.89 -10.80
CA TRP A 19 -7.30 31.96 -9.62
C TRP A 19 -8.08 32.04 -8.29
N ALA A 20 -9.32 31.55 -8.27
CA ALA A 20 -10.18 31.64 -7.08
C ALA A 20 -11.20 30.48 -6.93
N VAL A 21 -10.80 29.24 -7.22
CA VAL A 21 -11.52 28.08 -6.69
C VAL A 21 -10.58 27.06 -6.02
N PRO A 22 -10.01 27.36 -4.83
CA PRO A 22 -9.58 26.30 -3.91
C PRO A 22 -10.69 25.89 -2.92
N SER A 23 -11.78 26.65 -2.81
CA SER A 23 -12.67 26.57 -1.64
C SER A 23 -13.75 25.48 -1.70
N VAL A 24 -14.05 24.91 -2.88
CA VAL A 24 -15.08 23.87 -3.01
C VAL A 24 -14.53 22.46 -2.69
N PHE A 25 -13.20 22.29 -2.64
CA PHE A 25 -12.56 21.02 -2.27
C PHE A 25 -12.40 20.82 -0.75
N ALA A 26 -12.79 21.80 0.07
CA ALA A 26 -12.66 21.74 1.53
C ALA A 26 -13.90 21.15 2.22
N ARG A 27 -14.60 20.20 1.60
CA ARG A 27 -15.60 19.40 2.32
C ARG A 27 -14.85 18.28 3.02
N SER A 28 -14.36 18.56 4.23
CA SER A 28 -13.82 17.52 5.10
C SER A 28 -14.90 16.48 5.35
N ILE A 29 -14.71 15.27 4.82
CA ILE A 29 -15.42 14.10 5.31
C ILE A 29 -14.83 13.84 6.69
N PHE A 30 -15.49 14.35 7.73
CA PHE A 30 -15.25 13.83 9.07
C PHE A 30 -15.81 12.41 9.04
N SER A 31 -14.93 11.42 8.97
CA SER A 31 -15.30 10.05 9.29
C SER A 31 -15.66 10.03 10.76
N ASP A 32 -16.95 10.03 11.06
CA ASP A 32 -17.44 9.69 12.38
C ASP A 32 -17.19 8.21 12.58
N THR A 33 -16.02 7.89 13.12
CA THR A 33 -15.72 6.58 13.66
C THR A 33 -15.61 6.77 15.16
N THR A 34 -16.76 6.85 15.84
CA THR A 34 -16.86 6.22 17.16
C THR A 34 -16.49 4.76 16.95
N VAL A 35 -15.20 4.46 17.11
CA VAL A 35 -14.70 3.11 17.31
C VAL A 35 -15.29 2.70 18.66
N GLU A 36 -16.42 2.02 18.63
CA GLU A 36 -16.82 1.19 19.76
C GLU A 36 -15.71 0.15 19.92
N ASP A 37 -14.83 0.42 20.89
CA ASP A 37 -13.67 -0.38 21.27
C ASP A 37 -14.17 -1.70 21.87
N GLY A 38 -14.58 -2.59 20.97
CA GLY A 38 -15.52 -3.66 21.25
C GLY A 38 -15.04 -5.05 20.88
N LEU A 39 -13.73 -5.24 20.71
CA LEU A 39 -12.99 -6.48 21.00
C LEU A 39 -11.56 -6.02 21.23
N GLY A 40 -11.17 -5.87 22.50
CA GLY A 40 -9.85 -5.38 22.87
C GLY A 40 -8.79 -5.99 21.97
N SER A 41 -8.05 -5.13 21.28
CA SER A 41 -6.86 -5.53 20.54
C SER A 41 -6.07 -6.41 21.48
N LEU A 42 -6.01 -7.72 21.24
CA LEU A 42 -5.16 -8.59 22.03
C LEU A 42 -3.76 -8.01 21.86
N PRO A 43 -3.16 -7.35 22.87
CA PRO A 43 -1.83 -6.79 22.72
C PRO A 43 -0.90 -7.99 22.86
N LEU A 44 -0.78 -8.75 21.77
CA LEU A 44 0.15 -9.85 21.67
C LEU A 44 1.51 -9.24 21.38
N GLU A 45 2.12 -8.67 22.42
CA GLU A 45 3.51 -8.26 22.37
C GLU A 45 4.36 -9.52 22.13
N PRO A 46 5.07 -9.64 20.99
CA PRO A 46 5.86 -10.82 20.70
C PRO A 46 6.96 -10.97 21.76
N THR A 47 6.85 -12.01 22.59
CA THR A 47 7.72 -12.19 23.78
C THR A 47 9.15 -12.61 23.43
N ARG A 48 9.34 -13.30 22.28
CA ARG A 48 10.65 -13.79 21.85
C ARG A 48 10.74 -13.91 20.33
N THR A 49 11.92 -13.60 19.81
CA THR A 49 12.29 -13.85 18.41
C THR A 49 12.95 -15.21 18.29
N PHE A 50 12.66 -15.94 17.21
CA PHE A 50 13.33 -17.20 16.89
C PHE A 50 13.89 -17.14 15.48
N GLU A 51 15.21 -17.30 15.36
CA GLU A 51 15.90 -17.38 14.06
C GLU A 51 16.03 -18.84 13.65
N ILE A 52 15.67 -19.14 12.40
CA ILE A 52 15.78 -20.48 11.82
C ILE A 52 16.64 -20.42 10.59
N THR A 53 17.56 -21.37 10.51
CA THR A 53 18.24 -21.76 9.27
C THR A 53 17.82 -23.18 8.96
N ALA A 54 17.26 -23.40 7.76
CA ALA A 54 16.81 -24.69 7.31
C ALA A 54 17.14 -24.86 5.83
N SER A 55 17.62 -26.04 5.46
CA SER A 55 17.86 -26.45 4.07
C SER A 55 16.88 -27.54 3.58
N GLU A 56 16.10 -28.10 4.50
CA GLU A 56 15.11 -29.14 4.25
C GLU A 56 13.85 -28.91 5.08
N GLY A 57 12.74 -29.48 4.64
CA GLY A 57 11.47 -29.44 5.37
C GLY A 57 10.62 -30.65 5.05
N SER A 58 9.90 -31.15 6.06
CA SER A 58 9.01 -32.29 5.92
C SER A 58 7.63 -31.84 5.43
N TRP A 59 7.05 -32.59 4.49
CA TRP A 59 5.65 -32.41 4.05
C TRP A 59 5.31 -30.99 3.56
N LEU A 60 6.21 -30.40 2.77
CA LEU A 60 5.98 -29.09 2.17
C LEU A 60 5.05 -29.20 0.96
N SER A 61 4.04 -28.33 0.89
CA SER A 61 3.35 -28.05 -0.37
C SER A 61 4.25 -27.15 -1.21
N VAL A 62 4.54 -27.54 -2.45
CA VAL A 62 5.43 -26.84 -3.36
C VAL A 62 4.74 -26.66 -4.72
N ASP A 63 4.79 -25.43 -5.24
CA ASP A 63 4.24 -25.05 -6.55
C ASP A 63 5.28 -24.29 -7.37
N VAL A 64 5.08 -24.20 -8.69
CA VAL A 64 5.93 -23.42 -9.60
C VAL A 64 5.22 -22.13 -9.97
N HIS A 65 5.91 -20.99 -9.86
CA HIS A 65 5.37 -19.71 -10.29
C HIS A 65 5.12 -19.71 -11.82
N PRO A 66 4.10 -19.00 -12.36
CA PRO A 66 3.73 -19.10 -13.78
C PRO A 66 4.84 -18.75 -14.79
N ASN A 67 5.85 -17.98 -14.40
CA ASN A 67 7.02 -17.69 -15.25
C ASN A 67 8.03 -18.85 -15.32
N GLY A 68 7.89 -19.88 -14.49
CA GLY A 68 8.76 -21.06 -14.45
C GLY A 68 10.10 -20.85 -13.74
N GLU A 69 10.42 -19.63 -13.28
CA GLU A 69 11.76 -19.30 -12.76
C GLU A 69 11.90 -19.56 -11.26
N THR A 70 10.80 -19.83 -10.55
CA THR A 70 10.77 -19.81 -9.08
C THR A 70 9.78 -20.84 -8.54
N LEU A 71 10.20 -21.54 -7.50
CA LEU A 71 9.39 -22.41 -6.66
C LEU A 71 8.76 -21.60 -5.52
N MET A 72 7.51 -21.89 -5.18
CA MET A 72 6.79 -21.34 -4.03
C MET A 72 6.43 -22.44 -3.06
N PHE A 73 6.66 -22.22 -1.76
CA PHE A 73 6.33 -23.19 -0.72
C PHE A 73 6.05 -22.50 0.62
N GLY A 74 5.29 -23.16 1.48
CA GLY A 74 4.96 -22.67 2.82
C GLY A 74 5.89 -23.21 3.89
N LEU A 75 6.43 -22.37 4.77
CA LEU A 75 7.23 -22.77 5.93
C LEU A 75 6.88 -21.89 7.14
N LEU A 76 6.52 -22.53 8.26
CA LEU A 76 6.14 -21.86 9.52
C LEU A 76 5.01 -20.82 9.40
N GLY A 77 4.09 -21.07 8.47
CA GLY A 77 2.97 -20.16 8.21
C GLY A 77 3.29 -19.04 7.22
N ASP A 78 4.54 -18.89 6.78
CA ASP A 78 4.89 -17.91 5.76
C ASP A 78 5.09 -18.56 4.40
N LEU A 79 4.92 -17.74 3.35
CA LEU A 79 5.15 -18.15 1.98
C LEU A 79 6.55 -17.72 1.54
N TYR A 80 7.33 -18.67 1.03
CA TYR A 80 8.68 -18.47 0.53
C TYR A 80 8.76 -18.69 -0.97
N ARG A 81 9.77 -18.06 -1.59
CA ARG A 81 10.15 -18.22 -2.99
C ARG A 81 11.61 -18.63 -3.10
N LEU A 82 11.91 -19.57 -4.00
CA LEU A 82 13.26 -20.08 -4.26
C LEU A 82 13.49 -20.17 -5.77
N PRO A 83 14.63 -19.70 -6.32
CA PRO A 83 14.91 -19.86 -7.75
C PRO A 83 14.88 -21.34 -8.15
N ILE A 84 14.41 -21.63 -9.37
CA ILE A 84 14.31 -23.02 -9.83
C ILE A 84 15.68 -23.69 -10.05
N GLU A 85 16.71 -22.88 -10.28
CA GLU A 85 18.13 -23.26 -10.29
C GLU A 85 18.65 -23.63 -8.88
N GLY A 86 17.87 -23.37 -7.82
CA GLY A 86 18.27 -23.51 -6.42
C GLY A 86 18.86 -22.23 -5.82
N GLY A 87 19.43 -22.33 -4.62
CA GLY A 87 20.04 -21.21 -3.89
C GLY A 87 19.26 -20.84 -2.62
N ASP A 88 19.21 -19.54 -2.31
CA ASP A 88 18.58 -19.06 -1.08
C ASP A 88 17.09 -18.77 -1.27
N ALA A 89 16.28 -19.25 -0.31
CA ALA A 89 14.86 -18.95 -0.26
C ALA A 89 14.62 -17.57 0.36
N THR A 90 13.73 -16.79 -0.24
CA THR A 90 13.31 -15.47 0.26
C THR A 90 11.85 -15.51 0.71
N ARG A 91 11.52 -14.88 1.84
CA ARG A 91 10.13 -14.73 2.30
C ARG A 91 9.36 -13.83 1.33
N ALA A 92 8.26 -14.33 0.78
CA ALA A 92 7.38 -13.60 -0.14
C ALA A 92 6.25 -12.89 0.59
N ARG A 93 5.59 -13.56 1.54
CA ARG A 93 4.49 -12.98 2.33
C ARG A 93 4.41 -13.64 3.70
N SER A 94 4.08 -12.85 4.71
CA SER A 94 3.68 -13.39 6.01
C SER A 94 2.19 -13.66 6.08
N ALA A 95 1.80 -14.81 6.64
CA ALA A 95 0.39 -15.08 6.96
C ALA A 95 0.04 -14.82 8.44
N THR A 96 1.02 -14.45 9.28
CA THR A 96 0.80 -14.15 10.69
C THR A 96 0.77 -12.63 10.89
N SER A 97 -0.40 -12.09 11.26
CA SER A 97 -0.63 -10.69 11.62
C SER A 97 -0.76 -10.53 13.13
#